data_AF-A0A0B4E207-F1
#
_entry.id   AF-A0A0B4E207-F1
#
_cell.length_a   1.000
_cell.length_b   1.000
_cell.length_c   1.000
_cell.angle_alpha   90.00
_cell.angle_beta   90.00
_cell.angle_gamma   90.00
#
_symmetry.space_group_name_H-M   'P 1'
#
loop_
_entity.id
_entity.type
_entity.pdbx_description
1 polymer ?
#
loop_
_entity_poly.entity_id
_entity_poly.type
_entity_poly.pdbx_seq_one_letter_code
_entity_poly.pdbx_strand_id
1 'polypeptide(L)'
;LINTPVLLAATGGSDRHALVLDHQLRPLFSFFQALTLPIGVYATEADFTDYQITSEPLKGRIRLAAERAAPLFAAHSTSLLKIA
;
A
#
# COMPACT_ATOMS: atom_id res chain seq x y z
N LEU A 1 16.11 -1.13 -2.49
CA LEU A 1 14.88 -0.99 -3.31
C LEU A 1 14.90 0.37 -4.02
N ILE A 2 16.04 0.74 -4.59
CA ILE A 2 16.26 2.10 -5.09
C ILE A 2 15.22 2.41 -6.17
N ASN A 3 14.51 3.55 -6.04
CA ASN A 3 13.47 4.03 -6.96
C ASN A 3 12.33 3.05 -7.24
N THR A 4 12.19 1.99 -6.44
CA THR A 4 11.13 1.01 -6.61
C THR A 4 9.84 1.56 -5.98
N PRO A 5 8.72 1.67 -6.72
CA PRO A 5 7.44 2.06 -6.15
C PRO A 5 6.94 1.02 -5.14
N VAL A 6 6.58 1.45 -3.92
CA VAL A 6 6.12 0.55 -2.84
C VAL A 6 4.81 1.05 -2.23
N LEU A 7 3.77 0.22 -2.29
CA LEU A 7 2.52 0.45 -1.55
C LEU A 7 2.67 -0.10 -0.13
N LEU A 8 2.34 0.70 0.88
CA LEU A 8 2.39 0.28 2.28
C LEU A 8 1.01 -0.18 2.74
N ALA A 9 0.94 -1.37 3.29
CA ALA A 9 -0.27 -1.90 3.91
C ALA A 9 0.04 -2.61 5.23
N ALA A 10 -0.91 -2.58 6.16
CA ALA A 10 -0.83 -3.29 7.43
C ALA A 10 -2.22 -3.65 7.93
N THR A 11 -2.30 -4.69 8.76
CA THR A 11 -3.49 -5.00 9.55
C THR A 11 -3.18 -4.89 11.04
N GLY A 12 -4.18 -4.70 11.89
CA GLY A 12 -3.99 -4.77 13.33
C GLY A 12 -5.30 -4.85 14.11
N GLY A 13 -5.20 -5.15 15.40
CA GLY A 13 -6.38 -5.37 16.25
C GLY A 13 -7.21 -4.11 16.56
N SER A 14 -6.69 -2.90 16.25
CA SER A 14 -7.43 -1.64 16.40
C SER A 14 -6.83 -0.53 15.54
N ASP A 15 -7.59 0.55 15.34
CA ASP A 15 -7.14 1.76 14.63
C ASP A 15 -6.04 2.54 15.37
N ARG A 16 -5.81 2.24 16.66
CA ARG A 16 -4.81 2.94 17.48
C ARG A 16 -3.39 2.78 16.95
N HIS A 17 -3.13 1.77 16.12
CA HIS A 17 -1.83 1.52 15.51
C HIS A 17 -1.76 1.93 14.03
N ALA A 18 -2.78 2.59 13.47
CA ALA A 18 -2.82 2.94 12.04
C ALA A 18 -1.60 3.78 11.59
N LEU A 19 -1.04 4.59 12.49
CA LEU A 19 0.15 5.40 12.22
C LEU A 19 1.46 4.58 12.07
N VAL A 20 1.42 3.25 12.26
CA VAL A 20 2.55 2.36 11.95
C VAL A 20 3.00 2.51 10.50
N LEU A 21 2.07 2.79 9.58
CA LEU A 21 2.36 3.01 8.16
C LEU A 21 3.34 4.19 7.98
N ASP A 22 3.14 5.29 8.71
CA ASP A 22 3.91 6.51 8.51
C ASP A 22 5.11 6.65 9.44
N HIS A 23 5.03 6.11 10.66
CA HIS A 23 6.10 6.23 11.65
C HIS A 23 7.06 5.04 11.71
N GLN A 24 6.67 3.88 11.18
CA GLN A 24 7.52 2.68 11.20
C GLN A 24 7.84 2.21 9.78
N LEU A 25 6.82 1.91 8.98
CA LEU A 25 7.04 1.35 7.64
C LEU A 25 7.65 2.37 6.67
N ARG A 26 7.11 3.59 6.60
CA ARG A 26 7.63 4.60 5.67
C ARG A 26 9.10 4.95 5.91
N PRO A 27 9.57 5.17 7.16
CA PRO A 27 11.00 5.33 7.43
C PRO A 27 11.84 4.10 7.06
N LEU A 28 11.36 2.89 7.37
CA LEU A 28 12.04 1.65 7.01
C LEU A 28 12.25 1.51 5.50
N PHE A 29 11.22 1.79 4.70
CA PHE A 29 11.34 1.71 3.24
C PHE A 29 12.14 2.88 2.64
N SER A 30 12.11 4.06 3.29
CA SER A 30 12.97 5.19 2.93
C SER A 30 14.46 4.85 3.10
N PHE A 31 14.83 4.11 4.15
CA PHE A 31 16.20 3.59 4.33
C PHE A 31 16.66 2.75 3.13
N PHE A 32 15.77 1.95 2.54
CA PHE A 32 16.06 1.18 1.32
C PHE A 32 15.98 1.99 0.02
N GLN A 33 15.80 3.31 0.11
CA GLN A 33 15.63 4.27 -0.99
C GLN A 33 14.44 3.93 -1.90
N ALA A 34 13.38 3.35 -1.33
CA ALA A 34 12.15 3.05 -2.05
C ALA A 34 11.31 4.32 -2.30
N LEU A 35 10.56 4.32 -3.40
CA LEU A 35 9.55 5.33 -3.68
C LEU A 35 8.22 4.92 -3.02
N THR A 36 8.06 5.22 -1.73
CA THR A 36 6.82 4.87 -1.02
C THR A 36 5.63 5.67 -1.57
N LEU A 37 4.55 4.96 -1.88
CA LEU A 37 3.34 5.56 -2.43
C LEU A 37 2.59 6.37 -1.37
N PRO A 38 1.82 7.41 -1.78
CA PRO A 38 1.25 8.38 -0.85
C PRO A 38 0.11 7.79 -0.01
N ILE A 39 -0.63 6.80 -0.55
CA ILE A 39 -1.77 6.20 0.13
C ILE A 39 -1.34 4.88 0.74
N GLY A 40 -1.28 4.84 2.07
CA GLY A 40 -1.18 3.61 2.84
C GLY A 40 -2.56 3.03 3.18
N VAL A 41 -2.65 1.71 3.23
CA VAL A 41 -3.87 0.96 3.54
C VAL A 41 -3.71 0.28 4.90
N TYR A 42 -4.48 0.71 5.88
CA TYR A 42 -4.59 0.03 7.18
C TYR A 42 -5.96 -0.62 7.29
N ALA A 43 -6.03 -1.81 7.85
CA ALA A 43 -7.28 -2.52 8.10
C ALA A 43 -7.28 -3.12 9.51
N THR A 44 -8.47 -3.31 10.05
CA THR A 44 -8.68 -4.00 11.32
C THR A 44 -9.38 -5.33 11.10
N GLU A 45 -9.44 -6.17 12.13
CA GLU A 45 -10.17 -7.45 12.08
C GLU A 45 -11.62 -7.29 11.58
N ALA A 46 -12.28 -6.18 11.94
CA ALA A 46 -13.66 -5.88 11.56
C ALA A 46 -13.84 -5.67 10.04
N ASP A 47 -12.76 -5.45 9.29
CA ASP A 47 -12.83 -5.29 7.84
C ASP A 47 -12.87 -6.63 7.07
N PHE A 48 -12.68 -7.75 7.79
CA PHE A 48 -12.57 -9.08 7.21
C PHE A 48 -13.69 -10.02 7.69
N THR A 49 -13.97 -11.04 6.88
CA THR A 49 -14.79 -12.20 7.25
C THR A 49 -14.19 -13.40 6.54
N ASP A 50 -13.86 -14.47 7.28
CA ASP A 50 -13.17 -15.64 6.73
C ASP A 50 -11.90 -15.28 5.91
N TYR A 51 -11.11 -14.34 6.43
CA TYR A 51 -9.92 -13.79 5.77
C TYR A 51 -10.16 -13.08 4.43
N GLN A 52 -11.43 -12.79 4.09
CA GLN A 52 -11.80 -12.01 2.91
C GLN A 52 -12.19 -10.59 3.31
N ILE A 53 -11.80 -9.60 2.51
CA ILE A 53 -12.18 -8.20 2.73
C ILE A 53 -13.66 -8.01 2.42
N THR A 54 -14.46 -7.71 3.45
CA THR A 54 -15.89 -7.45 3.33
C THR A 54 -16.25 -5.98 3.47
N SER A 55 -15.40 -5.17 4.12
CA SER A 55 -15.57 -3.73 4.30
C SER A 55 -15.50 -2.95 2.98
N GLU A 56 -16.63 -2.35 2.58
CA GLU A 56 -16.70 -1.45 1.42
C GLU A 56 -15.81 -0.20 1.58
N PRO A 57 -15.71 0.45 2.76
CA PRO A 57 -14.73 1.52 2.96
C PRO A 57 -13.29 1.09 2.68
N LEU A 58 -12.89 -0.10 3.13
CA LEU A 58 -11.55 -0.63 2.88
C LEU A 58 -11.33 -0.89 1.39
N LYS A 59 -12.30 -1.51 0.69
CA LYS A 59 -12.23 -1.70 -0.77
C LYS A 59 -12.09 -0.38 -1.51
N GLY A 60 -12.84 0.64 -1.10
CA GLY A 60 -12.73 2.01 -1.64
C GLY A 60 -11.33 2.61 -1.46
N ARG A 61 -10.74 2.44 -0.28
CA ARG A 61 -9.36 2.88 0.02
C ARG A 61 -8.33 2.16 -0.85
N ILE A 62 -8.44 0.84 -1.02
CA ILE A 62 -7.56 0.03 -1.87
C ILE A 62 -7.66 0.50 -3.33
N ARG A 63 -8.88 0.70 -3.84
CA ARG A 63 -9.10 1.23 -5.19
C ARG A 63 -8.43 2.59 -5.37
N LEU A 64 -8.67 3.52 -4.44
CA LEU A 64 -8.06 4.84 -4.47
C LEU A 64 -6.52 4.76 -4.44
N ALA A 65 -5.94 3.88 -3.62
CA ALA A 65 -4.49 3.69 -3.56
C ALA A 65 -3.92 3.21 -4.91
N ALA A 66 -4.58 2.25 -5.55
CA ALA A 66 -4.19 1.74 -6.87
C ALA A 66 -4.32 2.81 -7.95
N GLU A 67 -5.44 3.54 -8.00
CA GLU A 67 -5.69 4.60 -8.99
C GLU A 67 -4.67 5.73 -8.88
N ARG A 68 -4.30 6.13 -7.66
CA ARG A 68 -3.26 7.17 -7.45
C ARG A 68 -1.85 6.69 -7.76
N ALA A 69 -1.60 5.38 -7.67
CA ALA A 69 -0.32 4.79 -8.01
C ALA A 69 -0.15 4.55 -9.51
N ALA A 70 -1.24 4.27 -10.24
CA ALA A 70 -1.22 3.89 -11.66
C ALA A 70 -0.36 4.81 -12.57
N PRO A 71 -0.40 6.16 -12.44
CA PRO A 71 0.42 7.04 -13.27
C PRO A 71 1.94 6.84 -13.12
N LEU A 72 2.41 6.36 -11.98
CA LEU A 72 3.84 6.12 -11.72
C LEU A 72 4.37 4.92 -12.52
N PHE A 73 3.49 3.98 -12.88
CA PHE A 73 3.82 2.80 -13.67
C PHE A 73 3.71 3.05 -15.18
N ALA A 74 2.86 3.99 -15.61
CA ALA A 74 2.72 4.37 -17.02
C ALA A 74 4.04 4.89 -17.62
N ALA A 75 4.88 5.56 -16.82
CA ALA A 75 6.20 6.01 -17.23
C ALA A 75 7.27 4.89 -17.32
N HIS A 76 6.99 3.70 -16.77
CA HIS A 76 7.91 2.55 -16.68
C HIS A 76 7.49 1.33 -17.52
N SER A 77 6.49 1.51 -18.42
CA SER A 77 5.86 0.43 -19.20
C SER A 77 6.84 -0.47 -19.98
N THR A 78 8.01 0.06 -20.37
CA THR A 78 9.02 -0.69 -21.13
C THR A 78 9.76 -1.77 -20.33
N SER A 79 9.69 -1.75 -18.99
CA SER A 79 10.41 -2.70 -18.13
C SER A 79 9.54 -3.88 -17.64
N LEU A 80 8.25 -3.63 -17.37
CA LEU A 80 7.35 -4.64 -16.78
C LEU A 80 6.97 -5.78 -17.74
N LEU A 81 7.06 -5.56 -19.06
CA LEU A 81 6.77 -6.57 -20.07
C LEU A 81 7.90 -7.61 -20.26
N LYS A 82 9.06 -7.45 -19.59
CA LYS A 82 10.21 -8.36 -19.75
C LYS A 82 10.25 -9.54 -18.78
N ILE A 83 9.25 -9.68 -17.91
CA ILE A 83 9.22 -10.73 -16.86
C ILE A 83 8.05 -11.72 -17.08
N ALA A 84 7.45 -11.76 -18.27
CA ALA A 84 6.49 -12.78 -18.68
C ALA A 84 7.08 -13.70 -19.74
#